data_AF-C4JVN9-F1
#
_entry.id   AF-C4JVN9-F1
#
_cell.length_a   1.000
_cell.length_b   1.000
_cell.length_c   1.000
_cell.angle_alpha   90.00
_cell.angle_beta   90.00
_cell.angle_gamma   90.00
#
_symmetry.space_group_name_H-M   'P 1'
#
loop_
_entity.id
_entity.type
_entity.pdbx_description
1 polymer ?
#
loop_
_entity_poly.entity_id
_entity_poly.type
_entity_poly.pdbx_seq_one_letter_code
_entity_poly.pdbx_strand_id
1 'polypeptide(L)'
;MNGGTSPCLCDLCTLKEKQGQKEKTVDAPGMPRLIRGRKRGKGKQVASSTRQATTAKHGKRGHKNRAKYMAEDEEGNRDVFKELVYRLKIKKTLDEPVKEVDSMDWRAEREQLDEHLTRIRLQHSFIPRVGELVLWCPELQGEVQFDFDKDIFREVCPVTNKFLGVPKWRAGTVAQVPEEPVVLGDIYFDAEKSMAINMSGFRIETFPDPNSPNKDFSSQYKYVPLCHIRPFNMWDIILQNIPSEEFHPSISYALTIMPSFSMLDRYHFAGTWPNATIYSKGVYIGAELLVRGDAVRIFPEEWSSEDAFGSVTDVLVIEKIALELFDCDADLSSPGLCRAFAPRVQGRAFTISKDRAYRDPSSPNEEPKPMTRDEIIDAFETVSMGKYGPWYRLHLPEAIMELSINQIIGRCFESDYMDLMYGTLDFDLDLEGVISGREYGQKTDERIPPHREWFAGDYRLETLALETFNGIEVGKFDEARDLKMWRANLKIIDGTATAADIKEAKLTREKGRRRLEDIIGGKADSSKREWTE
;
A
#
# COMPACT_ATOMS: atom_id res chain seq x y z
N MET A 1 51.56 -22.03 21.89
CA MET A 1 51.87 -23.46 21.77
C MET A 1 50.77 -24.24 22.46
N ASN A 2 50.31 -25.31 21.80
CA ASN A 2 49.30 -26.32 22.18
C ASN A 2 47.87 -25.75 22.36
N GLY A 3 46.89 -25.93 21.46
CA GLY A 3 46.64 -27.07 20.58
C GLY A 3 45.68 -28.04 21.27
N GLY A 4 44.40 -27.66 21.34
CA GLY A 4 43.33 -28.48 21.91
C GLY A 4 42.00 -28.18 21.21
N THR A 5 41.72 -28.92 20.14
CA THR A 5 40.40 -28.98 19.49
C THR A 5 39.43 -29.72 20.40
N SER A 6 38.75 -28.97 21.27
CA SER A 6 37.54 -29.42 21.96
C SER A 6 36.35 -28.73 21.30
N PRO A 7 35.27 -29.43 20.93
CA PRO A 7 34.06 -28.77 20.44
C PRO A 7 33.56 -27.77 21.49
N CYS A 8 33.19 -26.57 21.06
CA CYS A 8 32.58 -25.59 21.94
C CYS A 8 31.22 -26.11 22.41
N LEU A 9 31.07 -26.31 23.72
CA LEU A 9 29.85 -26.81 24.35
C LEU A 9 28.81 -25.71 24.62
N CYS A 10 28.91 -24.55 23.96
CA CYS A 10 27.88 -23.52 24.10
C CYS A 10 26.63 -23.89 23.30
N ASP A 11 25.47 -23.52 23.83
CA ASP A 11 24.16 -23.89 23.27
C ASP A 11 24.00 -23.47 21.80
N LEU A 12 24.65 -22.37 21.39
CA LEU A 12 24.68 -21.87 20.01
C LEU A 12 25.43 -22.82 19.05
N CYS A 13 26.50 -23.49 19.50
CA CYS A 13 27.24 -24.47 18.71
C CYS A 13 26.46 -25.79 18.61
N THR A 14 25.77 -26.19 19.68
CA THR A 14 24.95 -27.41 19.71
C THR A 14 23.71 -27.30 18.81
N LEU A 15 23.12 -26.11 18.70
CA LEU A 15 22.02 -25.82 17.77
C LEU A 15 22.46 -25.90 16.30
N LYS A 16 23.66 -25.38 15.98
CA LYS A 16 24.23 -25.45 14.62
C LYS A 16 24.58 -26.87 14.19
N GLU A 17 25.08 -27.72 15.09
CA GLU A 17 25.37 -29.13 14.79
C GLU A 17 24.10 -29.94 14.51
N LYS A 18 23.00 -29.64 15.21
CA LYS A 18 21.69 -30.27 14.97
C LYS A 18 21.06 -29.85 13.63
N GLN A 19 21.30 -28.62 13.18
CA GLN A 19 20.86 -28.15 11.86
C GLN A 19 21.70 -28.75 10.72
N GLY A 20 23.03 -28.84 10.89
CA GLY A 20 23.93 -29.40 9.87
C GLY A 20 23.80 -30.91 9.62
N GLN A 21 23.17 -31.66 10.53
CA GLN A 21 22.88 -33.09 10.32
C GLN A 21 21.61 -33.35 9.50
N LYS A 22 20.68 -32.38 9.40
CA LYS A 22 19.45 -32.52 8.60
C LYS A 22 19.65 -32.27 7.09
N GLU A 23 20.73 -31.61 6.69
CA GLU A 23 20.98 -31.25 5.28
C GLU A 23 21.76 -32.29 4.46
N LYS A 24 22.16 -33.43 5.03
CA LYS A 24 23.09 -34.37 4.38
C LYS A 24 22.48 -35.45 3.46
N THR A 25 21.21 -35.37 3.09
CA THR A 25 20.63 -36.35 2.15
C THR A 25 19.60 -35.76 1.19
N VAL A 26 20.06 -35.06 0.14
CA VAL A 26 19.43 -35.08 -1.20
C VAL A 26 20.51 -34.76 -2.26
N ASP A 27 20.83 -35.74 -3.11
CA ASP A 27 21.69 -35.57 -4.30
C ASP A 27 20.94 -34.83 -5.42
N ALA A 28 21.61 -33.90 -6.11
CA ALA A 28 21.08 -33.12 -7.24
C ALA A 28 21.79 -33.44 -8.57
N PRO A 29 21.09 -33.44 -9.73
CA PRO A 29 21.75 -33.46 -11.03
C PRO A 29 21.79 -32.07 -11.71
N GLY A 30 23.01 -31.56 -11.89
CA GLY A 30 23.57 -31.00 -13.13
C GLY A 30 22.94 -29.78 -13.83
N MET A 31 23.63 -28.64 -13.80
CA MET A 31 23.53 -27.55 -14.79
C MET A 31 24.92 -27.20 -15.39
N PRO A 32 25.03 -26.86 -16.69
CA PRO A 32 26.30 -26.68 -17.40
C PRO A 32 26.93 -25.27 -17.28
N ARG A 33 28.25 -25.25 -17.46
CA ARG A 33 29.19 -24.14 -17.28
C ARG A 33 29.10 -23.05 -18.36
N LEU A 34 29.16 -21.79 -17.94
CA LEU A 34 29.37 -20.60 -18.78
C LEU A 34 30.86 -20.37 -19.13
N ILE A 35 31.07 -19.91 -20.37
CA ILE A 35 32.35 -19.69 -21.04
C ILE A 35 32.92 -18.28 -20.76
N ARG A 36 34.25 -18.20 -20.70
CA ARG A 36 35.11 -17.02 -20.47
C ARG A 36 35.20 -16.03 -21.66
N GLY A 37 35.49 -14.76 -21.33
CA GLY A 37 36.31 -13.81 -22.10
C GLY A 37 35.56 -12.51 -22.46
N ARG A 38 36.11 -11.28 -22.35
CA ARG A 38 37.49 -10.82 -22.59
C ARG A 38 37.73 -9.40 -22.03
N LYS A 39 39.01 -9.11 -21.80
CA LYS A 39 39.64 -7.87 -21.29
C LYS A 39 39.33 -6.60 -22.10
N ARG A 40 39.20 -5.45 -21.42
CA ARG A 40 39.23 -4.09 -22.02
C ARG A 40 40.56 -3.39 -21.68
N GLY A 41 41.21 -2.86 -22.71
CA GLY A 41 42.47 -2.12 -22.65
C GLY A 41 42.28 -0.60 -22.49
N LYS A 42 43.42 0.05 -22.26
CA LYS A 42 43.68 1.44 -21.85
C LYS A 42 43.17 2.53 -22.80
N GLY A 43 43.00 3.73 -22.23
CA GLY A 43 42.39 4.91 -22.86
C GLY A 43 43.32 5.83 -23.65
N LYS A 44 42.77 6.99 -24.06
CA LYS A 44 43.49 8.26 -24.26
C LYS A 44 42.54 9.43 -24.53
N GLN A 45 42.72 10.46 -23.71
CA GLN A 45 42.77 11.90 -23.96
C GLN A 45 41.67 12.68 -24.71
N VAL A 46 41.30 13.74 -24.01
CA VAL A 46 40.55 14.94 -24.37
C VAL A 46 41.36 15.83 -25.32
N ALA A 47 40.71 16.36 -26.35
CA ALA A 47 41.09 17.61 -26.99
C ALA A 47 39.87 18.31 -27.60
N SER A 48 39.81 19.62 -27.35
CA SER A 48 38.82 20.57 -27.83
C SER A 48 38.93 20.85 -29.33
N SER A 49 37.83 21.18 -30.00
CA SER A 49 37.78 22.33 -30.92
C SER A 49 36.35 22.63 -31.39
N THR A 50 36.03 23.91 -31.33
CA THR A 50 34.89 24.59 -31.95
C THR A 50 34.96 24.50 -33.47
N ARG A 51 33.83 24.22 -34.15
CA ARG A 51 33.57 24.73 -35.50
C ARG A 51 32.07 24.71 -35.83
N GLN A 52 31.55 25.91 -36.10
CA GLN A 52 30.30 26.16 -36.79
C GLN A 52 30.32 25.53 -38.17
N ALA A 53 29.20 24.92 -38.58
CA ALA A 53 28.85 24.75 -39.99
C ALA A 53 27.35 24.97 -40.15
N THR A 54 27.02 26.07 -40.81
CA THR A 54 25.73 26.36 -41.41
C THR A 54 25.44 25.35 -42.52
N THR A 55 24.22 24.81 -42.61
CA THR A 55 23.59 24.46 -43.89
C THR A 55 22.09 24.15 -43.74
N ALA A 56 21.32 24.96 -44.46
CA ALA A 56 20.13 24.62 -45.24
C ALA A 56 18.96 23.85 -44.60
N LYS A 57 17.86 24.61 -44.48
CA LYS A 57 16.47 24.18 -44.37
C LYS A 57 16.13 23.05 -45.35
N HIS A 58 15.77 21.89 -44.81
CA HIS A 58 14.75 21.03 -45.41
C HIS A 58 13.60 20.96 -44.43
N GLY A 59 12.47 21.55 -44.84
CA GLY A 59 11.23 21.55 -44.08
C GLY A 59 10.78 20.13 -43.83
N LYS A 60 11.06 19.62 -42.64
CA LYS A 60 10.26 18.54 -42.07
C LYS A 60 8.87 19.11 -41.89
N ARG A 61 7.96 18.75 -42.81
CA ARG A 61 6.51 18.85 -42.59
C ARG A 61 6.26 18.32 -41.19
N GLY A 62 5.85 19.22 -40.29
CA GLY A 62 5.54 18.89 -38.92
C GLY A 62 4.61 17.69 -38.93
N HIS A 63 5.06 16.59 -38.36
CA HIS A 63 4.15 15.56 -37.92
C HIS A 63 3.26 16.27 -36.91
N LYS A 64 2.02 16.61 -37.33
CA LYS A 64 1.02 17.04 -36.35
C LYS A 64 0.92 15.86 -35.38
N ASN A 65 1.45 16.03 -34.18
CA ASN A 65 1.09 15.20 -33.05
C ASN A 65 -0.44 15.30 -32.99
N ARG A 66 -1.12 14.24 -33.41
CA ARG A 66 -2.52 14.04 -33.06
C ARG A 66 -2.48 13.80 -31.55
N ALA A 67 -2.62 14.85 -30.75
CA ALA A 67 -2.98 14.69 -29.35
C ALA A 67 -4.27 13.85 -29.37
N LYS A 68 -4.14 12.60 -28.90
CA LYS A 68 -5.18 11.57 -29.05
C LYS A 68 -6.19 11.66 -27.90
N TYR A 69 -5.75 12.23 -26.78
CA TYR A 69 -6.55 12.58 -25.60
C TYR A 69 -6.62 14.10 -25.44
N MET A 70 -7.57 14.57 -24.62
CA MET A 70 -7.68 16.01 -24.33
C MET A 70 -6.63 16.45 -23.31
N ALA A 71 -6.23 15.56 -22.40
CA ALA A 71 -5.12 15.72 -21.48
C ALA A 71 -4.33 14.40 -21.36
N GLU A 72 -3.03 14.51 -21.11
CA GLU A 72 -2.12 13.39 -20.85
C GLU A 72 -1.44 13.61 -19.49
N ASP A 73 -1.29 12.55 -18.70
CA ASP A 73 -0.59 12.59 -17.41
C ASP A 73 0.94 12.49 -17.60
N GLU A 74 1.69 12.51 -16.49
CA GLU A 74 3.16 12.46 -16.51
C GLU A 74 3.72 11.13 -17.05
N GLU A 75 3.00 10.02 -16.89
CA GLU A 75 3.38 8.75 -17.50
C GLU A 75 3.07 8.74 -19.00
N GLY A 76 2.22 9.65 -19.46
CA GLY A 76 1.77 9.80 -20.84
C GLY A 76 0.43 9.13 -21.11
N ASN A 77 -0.26 8.62 -20.08
CA ASN A 77 -1.61 8.07 -20.04
C ASN A 77 -2.69 9.15 -20.14
N ARG A 78 -3.94 8.74 -20.37
CA ARG A 78 -5.06 9.69 -20.48
C ARG A 78 -5.36 10.23 -19.10
N ASP A 79 -5.27 11.53 -18.91
CA ASP A 79 -5.64 12.16 -17.65
C ASP A 79 -7.18 12.31 -17.56
N VAL A 80 -7.82 11.27 -17.02
CA VAL A 80 -9.28 11.19 -16.90
C VAL A 80 -9.83 12.29 -15.98
N PHE A 81 -9.09 12.70 -14.94
CA PHE A 81 -9.57 13.69 -13.97
C PHE A 81 -9.54 15.10 -14.54
N LYS A 82 -8.50 15.49 -15.29
CA LYS A 82 -8.48 16.74 -16.05
C LYS A 82 -9.63 16.82 -17.04
N GLU A 83 -9.93 15.73 -17.74
CA GLU A 83 -11.05 15.67 -18.66
C GLU A 83 -12.41 15.78 -17.96
N LEU A 84 -12.56 15.17 -16.78
CA LEU A 84 -13.76 15.29 -15.96
C LEU A 84 -13.98 16.73 -15.49
N VAL A 85 -12.94 17.40 -14.98
CA VAL A 85 -13.02 18.81 -14.57
C VAL A 85 -13.33 19.73 -15.74
N TYR A 86 -12.71 19.51 -16.90
CA TYR A 86 -13.04 20.26 -18.11
C TYR A 86 -14.50 20.09 -18.51
N ARG A 87 -15.01 18.84 -18.51
CA ARG A 87 -16.42 18.55 -18.79
C ARG A 87 -17.35 19.15 -17.74
N LEU A 88 -16.96 19.20 -16.47
CA LEU A 88 -17.73 19.82 -15.40
C LEU A 88 -17.95 21.31 -15.68
N LYS A 89 -16.93 22.03 -16.14
CA LYS A 89 -17.06 23.45 -16.52
C LYS A 89 -18.08 23.67 -17.64
N ILE A 90 -18.13 22.76 -18.60
CA ILE A 90 -19.04 22.81 -19.76
C ILE A 90 -20.46 22.45 -19.33
N LYS A 91 -20.66 21.30 -18.68
CA LYS A 91 -21.98 20.78 -18.33
C LYS A 91 -22.57 21.39 -17.06
N LYS A 92 -21.78 22.14 -16.29
CA LYS A 92 -22.09 22.73 -14.98
C LYS A 92 -22.28 21.73 -13.84
N THR A 93 -22.85 20.57 -14.12
CA THR A 93 -23.00 19.48 -13.16
C THR A 93 -22.54 18.19 -13.83
N LEU A 94 -21.86 17.34 -13.07
CA LEU A 94 -21.49 15.98 -13.46
C LEU A 94 -21.75 15.03 -12.30
N ASP A 95 -22.09 13.80 -12.65
CA ASP A 95 -22.27 12.67 -11.76
C ASP A 95 -22.08 11.42 -12.61
N GLU A 96 -20.86 10.87 -12.63
CA GLU A 96 -20.51 9.73 -13.48
C GLU A 96 -19.42 8.83 -12.86
N PRO A 97 -19.46 7.52 -13.13
CA PRO A 97 -18.41 6.61 -12.70
C PRO A 97 -17.09 6.92 -13.43
N VAL A 98 -15.98 6.77 -12.72
CA VAL A 98 -14.62 6.92 -13.27
C VAL A 98 -14.17 5.58 -13.83
N LYS A 99 -13.69 5.59 -15.08
CA LYS A 99 -13.12 4.41 -15.73
C LYS A 99 -11.90 4.80 -16.55
N GLU A 100 -10.78 4.12 -16.34
CA GLU A 100 -9.54 4.33 -17.08
C GLU A 100 -9.33 3.19 -18.09
N VAL A 101 -10.33 2.95 -18.94
CA VAL A 101 -10.30 1.83 -19.89
C VAL A 101 -9.15 1.92 -20.89
N ASP A 102 -8.51 3.07 -21.06
CA ASP A 102 -7.35 3.22 -21.94
C ASP A 102 -6.01 2.89 -21.25
N SER A 103 -6.04 2.62 -19.93
CA SER A 103 -4.90 2.19 -19.11
C SER A 103 -4.87 0.66 -19.02
N MET A 104 -3.71 0.06 -19.34
CA MET A 104 -3.52 -1.39 -19.26
C MET A 104 -3.46 -1.85 -17.80
N ASP A 105 -2.79 -1.09 -16.94
CA ASP A 105 -2.67 -1.38 -15.51
C ASP A 105 -4.04 -1.38 -14.86
N TRP A 106 -4.86 -0.34 -15.11
CA TRP A 106 -6.22 -0.26 -14.58
C TRP A 106 -7.07 -1.47 -14.97
N ARG A 107 -6.92 -1.97 -16.21
CA ARG A 107 -7.65 -3.17 -16.65
C ARG A 107 -7.11 -4.46 -16.03
N ALA A 108 -5.80 -4.60 -15.92
CA ALA A 108 -5.15 -5.80 -15.40
C ALA A 108 -5.40 -5.97 -13.89
N GLU A 109 -5.41 -4.86 -13.15
CA GLU A 109 -5.55 -4.86 -11.69
C GLU A 109 -7.00 -4.92 -11.23
N ARG A 110 -7.99 -4.67 -12.11
CA ARG A 110 -9.39 -4.44 -11.69
C ARG A 110 -9.97 -5.58 -10.85
N GLU A 111 -9.85 -6.80 -11.34
CA GLU A 111 -10.37 -8.01 -10.68
C GLU A 111 -9.59 -8.29 -9.39
N GLN A 112 -8.27 -8.25 -9.45
CA GLN A 112 -7.39 -8.49 -8.31
C GLN A 112 -7.60 -7.47 -7.18
N LEU A 113 -7.84 -6.21 -7.52
CA LEU A 113 -8.11 -5.15 -6.55
C LEU A 113 -9.47 -5.33 -5.87
N ASP A 114 -10.50 -5.73 -6.61
CA ASP A 114 -11.82 -6.00 -6.04
C ASP A 114 -11.78 -7.23 -5.12
N GLU A 115 -11.05 -8.29 -5.50
CA GLU A 115 -10.78 -9.45 -4.65
C GLU A 115 -10.00 -9.04 -3.40
N HIS A 116 -8.96 -8.22 -3.55
CA HIS A 116 -8.13 -7.74 -2.45
C HIS A 116 -8.95 -6.94 -1.43
N LEU A 117 -9.75 -5.97 -1.89
CA LEU A 117 -10.60 -5.16 -1.01
C LEU A 117 -11.69 -6.00 -0.35
N THR A 118 -12.22 -7.01 -1.04
CA THR A 118 -13.18 -7.96 -0.44
C THR A 118 -12.51 -8.77 0.65
N ARG A 119 -11.30 -9.28 0.41
CA ARG A 119 -10.52 -10.03 1.41
C ARG A 119 -10.21 -9.18 2.64
N ILE A 120 -9.80 -7.91 2.45
CA ILE A 120 -9.54 -6.98 3.55
C ILE A 120 -10.75 -6.87 4.48
N ARG A 121 -11.96 -6.75 3.93
CA ARG A 121 -13.19 -6.63 4.73
C ARG A 121 -13.55 -7.88 5.52
N LEU A 122 -13.00 -9.04 5.16
CA LEU A 122 -13.21 -10.31 5.86
C LEU A 122 -12.09 -10.62 6.85
N GLN A 123 -11.07 -9.76 6.92
CA GLN A 123 -9.90 -9.93 7.78
C GLN A 123 -9.98 -8.99 8.99
N HIS A 124 -9.34 -9.40 10.07
CA HIS A 124 -9.18 -8.54 11.24
C HIS A 124 -8.38 -7.29 10.91
N SER A 125 -8.74 -6.19 11.56
CA SER A 125 -8.16 -4.87 11.29
C SER A 125 -6.68 -4.77 11.63
N PHE A 126 -6.16 -5.57 12.56
CA PHE A 126 -4.74 -5.60 12.92
C PHE A 126 -3.84 -6.30 11.89
N ILE A 127 -4.42 -7.02 10.91
CA ILE A 127 -3.65 -7.73 9.90
C ILE A 127 -3.05 -6.71 8.92
N PRO A 128 -1.72 -6.72 8.69
CA PRO A 128 -1.07 -5.81 7.75
C PRO A 128 -1.58 -5.97 6.32
N ARG A 129 -1.80 -4.86 5.63
CA ARG A 129 -2.28 -4.81 4.25
C ARG A 129 -1.17 -4.44 3.28
N VAL A 130 -1.32 -4.82 2.01
CA VAL A 130 -0.34 -4.48 0.96
C VAL A 130 -0.14 -2.97 0.91
N GLY A 131 1.11 -2.51 0.83
CA GLY A 131 1.47 -1.10 0.81
C GLY A 131 1.46 -0.41 2.18
N GLU A 132 1.10 -1.08 3.28
CA GLU A 132 1.27 -0.54 4.62
C GLU A 132 2.72 -0.56 5.08
N LEU A 133 3.04 0.33 6.01
CA LEU A 133 4.31 0.30 6.74
C LEU A 133 4.14 -0.45 8.05
N VAL A 134 5.14 -1.26 8.38
CA VAL A 134 5.18 -2.04 9.62
C VAL A 134 6.56 -1.94 10.26
N LEU A 135 6.60 -2.13 11.58
CA LEU A 135 7.82 -2.56 12.25
C LEU A 135 7.96 -4.07 12.08
N TRP A 136 9.16 -4.53 11.74
CA TRP A 136 9.41 -5.95 11.56
C TRP A 136 10.80 -6.37 12.02
N CYS A 137 10.93 -7.64 12.42
CA CYS A 137 12.20 -8.26 12.76
C CYS A 137 12.52 -9.38 11.76
N PRO A 138 13.47 -9.19 10.82
CA PRO A 138 13.79 -10.21 9.82
C PRO A 138 14.31 -11.51 10.43
N GLU A 139 14.99 -11.42 11.56
CA GLU A 139 15.54 -12.56 12.30
C GLU A 139 14.99 -12.54 13.73
N LEU A 140 14.11 -13.49 14.04
CA LEU A 140 13.56 -13.72 15.36
C LEU A 140 13.68 -15.22 15.66
N GLN A 141 14.24 -15.56 16.81
CA GLN A 141 14.50 -16.94 17.28
C GLN A 141 13.59 -17.37 18.43
N GLY A 142 12.86 -16.42 19.02
CA GLY A 142 11.92 -16.64 20.12
C GLY A 142 10.66 -15.80 20.00
N GLU A 143 9.96 -15.63 21.10
CA GLU A 143 8.74 -14.82 21.20
C GLU A 143 9.08 -13.40 21.63
N VAL A 144 8.34 -12.42 21.12
CA VAL A 144 8.44 -11.04 21.60
C VAL A 144 7.51 -10.87 22.80
N GLN A 145 8.08 -10.57 23.96
CA GLN A 145 7.36 -10.31 25.20
C GLN A 145 7.80 -8.98 25.81
N PHE A 146 6.90 -8.36 26.57
CA PHE A 146 7.18 -7.11 27.26
C PHE A 146 7.89 -7.37 28.60
N ASP A 147 9.02 -6.72 28.82
CA ASP A 147 9.74 -6.74 30.10
C ASP A 147 9.30 -5.53 30.93
N PHE A 148 8.38 -5.75 31.87
CA PHE A 148 7.83 -4.69 32.74
C PHE A 148 8.87 -4.02 33.65
N ASP A 149 9.99 -4.69 33.97
CA ASP A 149 11.01 -4.12 34.86
C ASP A 149 11.85 -3.05 34.14
N LYS A 150 12.01 -3.22 32.83
CA LYS A 150 12.80 -2.33 31.96
C LYS A 150 11.98 -1.56 30.96
N ASP A 151 10.68 -1.83 30.94
CA ASP A 151 9.72 -1.19 30.08
C ASP A 151 10.19 -1.29 28.62
N ILE A 152 10.53 -2.50 28.16
CA ILE A 152 11.08 -2.75 26.81
C ILE A 152 10.62 -4.11 26.26
N PHE A 153 10.38 -4.19 24.95
CA PHE A 153 10.13 -5.47 24.28
C PHE A 153 11.41 -6.31 24.15
N ARG A 154 11.31 -7.58 24.52
CA ARG A 154 12.42 -8.55 24.52
C ARG A 154 12.06 -9.80 23.78
N GLU A 155 13.09 -10.40 23.20
CA GLU A 155 13.01 -11.74 22.65
C GLU A 155 13.23 -12.77 23.77
N VAL A 156 12.30 -13.72 23.89
CA VAL A 156 12.29 -14.77 24.91
C VAL A 156 12.29 -16.13 24.24
N CYS A 157 13.18 -17.02 24.68
CA CYS A 157 13.15 -18.40 24.24
C CYS A 157 11.91 -19.11 24.84
N PRO A 158 10.97 -19.62 24.03
CA PRO A 158 9.74 -20.22 24.54
C PRO A 158 9.97 -21.47 25.40
N VAL A 159 11.05 -22.22 25.12
CA VAL A 159 11.36 -23.46 25.85
C VAL A 159 12.01 -23.19 27.21
N THR A 160 12.91 -22.22 27.28
CA THR A 160 13.70 -21.96 28.50
C THR A 160 13.21 -20.76 29.30
N ASN A 161 12.29 -19.98 28.73
CA ASN A 161 11.83 -18.69 29.22
C ASN A 161 12.98 -17.72 29.54
N LYS A 162 14.10 -17.84 28.81
CA LYS A 162 15.28 -16.98 28.96
C LYS A 162 15.27 -15.87 27.93
N PHE A 163 15.70 -14.69 28.36
CA PHE A 163 15.92 -13.55 27.48
C PHE A 163 17.06 -13.83 26.48
N LEU A 164 16.76 -13.64 25.21
CA LEU A 164 17.69 -13.76 24.09
C LEU A 164 18.28 -12.40 23.67
N GLY A 165 17.54 -11.31 23.91
CA GLY A 165 17.99 -9.96 23.62
C GLY A 165 16.84 -9.00 23.35
N VAL A 166 17.17 -7.84 22.77
CA VAL A 166 16.19 -6.88 22.23
C VAL A 166 15.98 -7.19 20.75
N PRO A 167 14.73 -7.32 20.26
CA PRO A 167 14.46 -7.55 18.85
C PRO A 167 15.04 -6.42 17.99
N LYS A 168 15.66 -6.79 16.87
CA LYS A 168 16.25 -5.82 15.93
C LYS A 168 15.19 -5.34 14.95
N TRP A 169 14.40 -4.38 15.39
CA TRP A 169 13.32 -3.80 14.60
C TRP A 169 13.86 -2.99 13.41
N ARG A 170 13.16 -3.13 12.29
CA ARG A 170 13.29 -2.31 11.09
C ARG A 170 11.91 -1.81 10.70
N ALA A 171 11.84 -0.75 9.93
CA ALA A 171 10.62 -0.44 9.20
C ALA A 171 10.64 -1.15 7.85
N GLY A 172 9.47 -1.58 7.39
CA GLY A 172 9.33 -2.21 6.09
C GLY A 172 7.98 -1.98 5.47
N THR A 173 7.92 -2.14 4.15
CA THR A 173 6.68 -2.11 3.39
C THR A 173 6.17 -3.53 3.21
N VAL A 174 4.87 -3.73 3.42
CA VAL A 174 4.19 -4.99 3.09
C VAL A 174 4.04 -5.09 1.57
N ALA A 175 4.87 -5.91 0.93
CA ALA A 175 4.82 -6.13 -0.52
C ALA A 175 3.84 -7.25 -0.90
N GLN A 176 3.66 -8.23 -0.02
CA GLN A 176 2.74 -9.36 -0.21
C GLN A 176 2.17 -9.80 1.13
N VAL A 177 0.90 -10.20 1.11
CA VAL A 177 0.20 -10.80 2.26
C VAL A 177 -0.03 -12.30 2.04
N PRO A 178 -0.23 -13.09 3.12
CA PRO A 178 -0.49 -14.52 3.02
C PRO A 178 -1.70 -14.87 2.15
N GLU A 179 -1.63 -16.02 1.48
CA GLU A 179 -2.77 -16.68 0.83
C GLU A 179 -3.62 -17.45 1.85
N GLU A 180 -2.99 -18.02 2.88
CA GLU A 180 -3.67 -18.69 3.99
C GLU A 180 -4.27 -17.68 4.99
N PRO A 181 -5.41 -18.00 5.63
CA PRO A 181 -5.96 -17.16 6.69
C PRO A 181 -4.98 -16.97 7.85
N VAL A 182 -4.92 -15.72 8.31
CA VAL A 182 -4.17 -15.32 9.51
C VAL A 182 -5.13 -15.29 10.69
N VAL A 183 -4.75 -15.95 11.78
CA VAL A 183 -5.56 -16.05 13.00
C VAL A 183 -4.90 -15.29 14.14
N LEU A 184 -5.66 -14.95 15.18
CA LEU A 184 -5.16 -14.19 16.34
C LEU A 184 -3.92 -14.83 17.00
N GLY A 185 -3.83 -16.17 17.02
CA GLY A 185 -2.66 -16.86 17.57
C GLY A 185 -1.34 -16.60 16.84
N ASP A 186 -1.38 -16.24 15.55
CA ASP A 186 -0.19 -16.02 14.72
C ASP A 186 0.64 -14.81 15.18
N ILE A 187 0.11 -14.01 16.11
CA ILE A 187 0.74 -12.82 16.69
C ILE A 187 1.96 -13.17 17.56
N TYR A 188 1.94 -14.31 18.24
CA TYR A 188 3.03 -14.72 19.15
C TYR A 188 3.92 -15.81 18.58
N PHE A 189 3.32 -16.78 17.90
CA PHE A 189 4.03 -17.94 17.39
C PHE A 189 3.69 -18.17 15.93
N ASP A 190 4.65 -18.75 15.22
CA ASP A 190 4.44 -19.25 13.87
C ASP A 190 3.60 -20.53 13.97
N ALA A 191 2.27 -20.39 13.82
CA ALA A 191 1.37 -21.54 13.83
C ALA A 191 1.70 -22.46 12.66
N GLU A 192 1.50 -23.77 12.81
CA GLU A 192 1.74 -24.70 11.70
C GLU A 192 0.83 -24.36 10.52
N LYS A 193 1.44 -23.89 9.42
CA LYS A 193 0.76 -23.59 8.16
C LYS A 193 0.92 -24.72 7.16
N SER A 194 -0.05 -24.86 6.26
CA SER A 194 -0.04 -25.94 5.26
C SER A 194 0.90 -25.62 4.09
N MET A 195 1.05 -24.33 3.77
CA MET A 195 1.90 -23.85 2.70
C MET A 195 3.24 -23.35 3.24
N ALA A 196 4.22 -23.27 2.33
CA ALA A 196 5.52 -22.70 2.63
C ALA A 196 5.41 -21.20 2.95
N ILE A 197 6.38 -20.68 3.71
CA ILE A 197 6.38 -19.30 4.24
C ILE A 197 6.23 -18.22 3.16
N ASN A 198 6.62 -18.50 1.92
CA ASN A 198 6.45 -17.58 0.79
C ASN A 198 4.99 -17.43 0.31
N MET A 199 4.09 -18.29 0.79
CA MET A 199 2.64 -18.26 0.55
C MET A 199 1.87 -18.03 1.85
N SER A 200 2.37 -18.52 2.97
CA SER A 200 1.71 -18.42 4.28
C SER A 200 2.17 -17.23 5.15
N GLY A 201 3.27 -16.59 4.77
CA GLY A 201 3.84 -15.42 5.45
C GLY A 201 3.71 -14.12 4.64
N PHE A 202 4.18 -13.04 5.24
CA PHE A 202 4.22 -11.70 4.64
C PHE A 202 5.56 -11.45 3.99
N ARG A 203 5.58 -10.95 2.76
CA ARG A 203 6.81 -10.40 2.17
C ARG A 203 6.98 -8.97 2.64
N ILE A 204 7.99 -8.73 3.46
CA ILE A 204 8.33 -7.38 3.92
C ILE A 204 9.64 -6.95 3.26
N GLU A 205 9.64 -5.77 2.66
CA GLU A 205 10.82 -5.13 2.05
C GLU A 205 11.28 -3.99 2.97
N THR A 206 12.57 -3.92 3.31
CA THR A 206 13.09 -2.89 4.23
C THR A 206 12.87 -1.51 3.62
N PHE A 207 12.31 -0.58 4.40
CA PHE A 207 11.91 0.72 3.89
C PHE A 207 13.14 1.58 3.53
N PRO A 208 13.27 2.04 2.27
CA PRO A 208 14.37 2.90 1.85
C PRO A 208 14.13 4.37 2.22
N ASP A 209 15.18 5.18 2.14
CA ASP A 209 15.09 6.63 2.34
C ASP A 209 14.21 7.25 1.24
N PRO A 210 13.09 7.91 1.56
CA PRO A 210 12.20 8.50 0.56
C PRO A 210 12.84 9.67 -0.18
N ASN A 211 13.75 10.43 0.47
CA ASN A 211 14.39 11.61 -0.10
C ASN A 211 15.64 11.25 -0.93
N SER A 212 16.23 10.08 -0.69
CA SER A 212 17.42 9.63 -1.42
C SER A 212 17.07 8.95 -2.74
N PRO A 213 17.85 9.15 -3.81
CA PRO A 213 17.78 8.30 -5.01
C PRO A 213 18.37 6.90 -4.78
N ASN A 214 19.11 6.66 -3.69
CA ASN A 214 19.57 5.33 -3.36
C ASN A 214 18.44 4.56 -2.63
N LYS A 215 17.89 3.54 -3.31
CA LYS A 215 16.84 2.65 -2.78
C LYS A 215 17.35 1.25 -2.41
N ASP A 216 18.64 1.07 -2.15
CA ASP A 216 19.26 -0.26 -1.87
C ASP A 216 18.53 -1.07 -0.78
N PHE A 217 17.91 -0.40 0.20
CA PHE A 217 17.14 -1.09 1.25
C PHE A 217 15.91 -1.83 0.73
N SER A 218 15.25 -1.39 -0.36
CA SER A 218 14.09 -2.10 -0.91
C SER A 218 14.45 -3.50 -1.42
N SER A 219 15.73 -3.75 -1.74
CA SER A 219 16.22 -5.08 -2.10
C SER A 219 16.36 -6.04 -0.91
N GLN A 220 16.34 -5.52 0.32
CA GLN A 220 16.44 -6.31 1.55
C GLN A 220 15.05 -6.75 2.00
N TYR A 221 14.62 -7.92 1.54
CA TYR A 221 13.31 -8.48 1.88
C TYR A 221 13.40 -9.87 2.48
N LYS A 222 12.34 -10.28 3.18
CA LYS A 222 12.14 -11.66 3.63
C LYS A 222 10.65 -11.95 3.75
N TYR A 223 10.31 -13.23 3.61
CA TYR A 223 8.99 -13.73 4.01
C TYR A 223 9.03 -14.08 5.50
N VAL A 224 8.11 -13.52 6.27
CA VAL A 224 8.06 -13.71 7.73
C VAL A 224 6.62 -13.97 8.20
N PRO A 225 6.43 -14.74 9.28
CA PRO A 225 5.11 -14.91 9.89
C PRO A 225 4.67 -13.64 10.62
N LEU A 226 3.38 -13.55 11.00
CA LEU A 226 2.83 -12.36 11.65
C LEU A 226 3.55 -12.01 12.97
N CYS A 227 4.05 -13.00 13.72
CA CYS A 227 4.72 -12.75 14.98
C CYS A 227 6.00 -11.90 14.87
N HIS A 228 6.56 -11.75 13.67
CA HIS A 228 7.70 -10.87 13.39
C HIS A 228 7.31 -9.41 13.11
N ILE A 229 6.01 -9.09 13.05
CA ILE A 229 5.49 -7.82 12.53
C ILE A 229 4.67 -7.10 13.60
N ARG A 230 4.81 -5.77 13.68
CA ARG A 230 3.96 -4.89 14.49
C ARG A 230 3.48 -3.69 13.65
N PRO A 231 2.27 -3.18 13.90
CA PRO A 231 1.78 -1.96 13.24
C PRO A 231 2.77 -0.80 13.44
N PHE A 232 3.08 -0.06 12.39
CA PHE A 232 4.07 1.02 12.48
C PHE A 232 3.57 2.23 13.28
N ASN A 233 2.25 2.48 13.37
CA ASN A 233 1.73 3.55 14.21
C ASN A 233 2.11 3.41 15.69
N MET A 234 2.37 2.17 16.14
CA MET A 234 2.78 1.83 17.51
C MET A 234 4.31 1.91 17.70
N TRP A 235 5.04 2.63 16.84
CA TRP A 235 6.50 2.58 16.82
C TRP A 235 7.14 3.07 18.11
N ASP A 236 6.56 4.09 18.73
CA ASP A 236 7.01 4.71 19.96
C ASP A 236 6.93 3.71 21.13
N ILE A 237 5.81 3.00 21.24
CA ILE A 237 5.59 1.95 22.24
C ILE A 237 6.51 0.75 21.98
N ILE A 238 6.64 0.30 20.73
CA ILE A 238 7.47 -0.88 20.43
C ILE A 238 8.97 -0.60 20.63
N LEU A 239 9.40 0.64 20.39
CA LEU A 239 10.79 1.07 20.53
C LEU A 239 11.07 1.82 21.83
N GLN A 240 10.13 1.83 22.77
CA GLN A 240 10.27 2.55 24.02
C GLN A 240 11.52 2.08 24.78
N ASN A 241 12.19 3.03 25.43
CA ASN A 241 13.45 2.82 26.16
C ASN A 241 14.60 2.21 25.33
N ILE A 242 14.48 2.15 23.99
CA ILE A 242 15.59 1.89 23.08
C ILE A 242 16.14 3.25 22.63
N PRO A 243 17.45 3.50 22.80
CA PRO A 243 18.06 4.75 22.34
C PRO A 243 17.91 4.94 20.82
N SER A 244 17.56 6.16 20.38
CA SER A 244 17.24 6.46 18.98
C SER A 244 18.40 6.20 18.01
N GLU A 245 19.63 6.20 18.53
CA GLU A 245 20.89 5.97 17.83
C GLU A 245 21.10 4.49 17.52
N GLU A 246 20.38 3.62 18.23
CA GLU A 246 20.33 2.17 17.98
C GLU A 246 19.22 1.79 16.99
N PHE A 247 18.35 2.73 16.60
CA PHE A 247 17.31 2.47 15.62
C PHE A 247 17.93 2.17 14.25
N HIS A 248 17.34 1.20 13.55
CA HIS A 248 17.68 0.99 12.15
C HIS A 248 17.23 2.22 11.32
N PRO A 249 18.05 2.75 10.39
CA PRO A 249 17.72 4.00 9.66
C PRO A 249 16.37 3.97 8.93
N SER A 250 15.91 2.78 8.50
CA SER A 250 14.58 2.59 7.90
C SER A 250 13.44 3.15 8.75
N ILE A 251 13.59 3.17 10.09
CA ILE A 251 12.55 3.68 10.99
C ILE A 251 12.36 5.18 10.79
N SER A 252 13.46 5.95 10.80
CA SER A 252 13.42 7.37 10.49
C SER A 252 12.88 7.64 9.08
N TYR A 253 13.25 6.81 8.10
CA TYR A 253 12.72 6.92 6.74
C TYR A 253 11.20 6.72 6.69
N ALA A 254 10.68 5.74 7.44
CA ALA A 254 9.25 5.50 7.54
C ALA A 254 8.52 6.63 8.28
N LEU A 255 9.13 7.20 9.32
CA LEU A 255 8.61 8.40 10.00
C LEU A 255 8.55 9.60 9.05
N THR A 256 9.50 9.73 8.12
CA THR A 256 9.49 10.81 7.12
C THR A 256 8.19 10.84 6.32
N ILE A 257 7.59 9.70 5.98
CA ILE A 257 6.39 9.65 5.12
C ILE A 257 5.06 9.70 5.89
N MET A 258 5.09 9.75 7.23
CA MET A 258 3.88 9.74 8.07
C MET A 258 2.84 10.83 7.72
N PRO A 259 3.21 12.07 7.36
CA PRO A 259 2.29 13.08 6.86
C PRO A 259 2.14 12.99 5.32
N SER A 260 1.84 11.80 4.81
CA SER A 260 1.49 11.61 3.39
C SER A 260 0.16 10.90 3.25
N PHE A 261 -0.55 11.14 2.14
CA PHE A 261 -1.75 10.38 1.80
C PHE A 261 -1.89 10.16 0.29
N SER A 262 -2.61 9.12 -0.08
CA SER A 262 -3.02 8.86 -1.47
C SER A 262 -4.36 8.12 -1.51
N MET A 263 -5.16 8.41 -2.54
CA MET A 263 -6.48 7.79 -2.72
C MET A 263 -6.33 6.45 -3.43
N LEU A 264 -7.03 5.41 -2.95
CA LEU A 264 -7.08 4.10 -3.58
C LEU A 264 -8.40 3.90 -4.32
N ASP A 265 -8.30 3.51 -5.59
CA ASP A 265 -9.44 3.17 -6.44
C ASP A 265 -10.51 4.27 -6.55
N ARG A 266 -10.13 5.37 -7.20
CA ARG A 266 -11.01 6.52 -7.50
C ARG A 266 -12.10 6.08 -8.50
N TYR A 267 -13.29 5.76 -8.01
CA TYR A 267 -14.32 5.05 -8.78
C TYR A 267 -15.47 5.93 -9.28
N HIS A 268 -15.63 7.15 -8.75
CA HIS A 268 -16.77 8.01 -9.11
C HIS A 268 -16.43 9.50 -8.98
N PHE A 269 -16.98 10.32 -9.88
CA PHE A 269 -16.80 11.76 -9.90
C PHE A 269 -18.16 12.45 -9.92
N ALA A 270 -18.39 13.36 -8.98
CA ALA A 270 -19.62 14.15 -8.93
C ALA A 270 -19.33 15.60 -8.52
N GLY A 271 -20.13 16.55 -8.97
CA GLY A 271 -19.93 17.95 -8.58
C GLY A 271 -20.78 18.94 -9.34
N THR A 272 -20.77 20.18 -8.85
CA THR A 272 -21.32 21.35 -9.53
C THR A 272 -20.25 22.43 -9.60
N TRP A 273 -19.95 22.90 -10.81
CA TRP A 273 -18.87 23.86 -11.08
C TRP A 273 -18.96 25.09 -10.14
N PRO A 274 -17.85 25.50 -9.51
CA PRO A 274 -16.47 25.06 -9.74
C PRO A 274 -15.98 23.94 -8.80
N ASN A 275 -16.85 23.28 -8.05
CA ASN A 275 -16.45 22.28 -7.05
C ASN A 275 -16.83 20.87 -7.48
N ALA A 276 -16.04 19.90 -7.04
CA ALA A 276 -16.27 18.49 -7.33
C ALA A 276 -15.80 17.60 -6.20
N THR A 277 -16.13 16.32 -6.31
CA THR A 277 -15.74 15.28 -5.38
C THR A 277 -15.35 14.05 -6.17
N ILE A 278 -14.20 13.49 -5.85
CA ILE A 278 -13.75 12.18 -6.31
C ILE A 278 -13.99 11.19 -5.18
N TYR A 279 -14.75 10.13 -5.44
CA TYR A 279 -14.98 9.06 -4.48
C TYR A 279 -14.01 7.91 -4.70
N SER A 280 -13.54 7.33 -3.59
CA SER A 280 -12.51 6.31 -3.59
C SER A 280 -12.90 5.16 -2.67
N LYS A 281 -12.41 3.94 -2.95
CA LYS A 281 -12.67 2.78 -2.08
C LYS A 281 -11.75 2.74 -0.85
N GLY A 282 -10.60 3.41 -0.93
CA GLY A 282 -9.67 3.51 0.19
C GLY A 282 -8.85 4.81 0.18
N VAL A 283 -8.13 5.03 1.27
CA VAL A 283 -7.12 6.08 1.40
C VAL A 283 -5.96 5.53 2.23
N TYR A 284 -4.73 5.71 1.74
CA TYR A 284 -3.55 5.52 2.58
C TYR A 284 -3.30 6.80 3.35
N ILE A 285 -3.05 6.70 4.65
CA ILE A 285 -2.64 7.82 5.52
C ILE A 285 -1.39 7.37 6.27
N GLY A 286 -0.26 7.98 5.95
CA GLY A 286 1.04 7.61 6.52
C GLY A 286 1.33 6.11 6.33
N ALA A 287 1.31 5.37 7.43
CA ALA A 287 1.59 3.94 7.47
C ALA A 287 0.42 3.02 7.06
N GLU A 288 -0.84 3.47 7.16
CA GLU A 288 -2.00 2.58 7.11
C GLU A 288 -2.88 2.79 5.87
N LEU A 289 -3.54 1.71 5.42
CA LEU A 289 -4.63 1.75 4.46
C LEU A 289 -5.96 1.73 5.20
N LEU A 290 -6.81 2.71 4.92
CA LEU A 290 -8.18 2.78 5.41
C LEU A 290 -9.16 2.51 4.26
N VAL A 291 -10.17 1.67 4.52
CA VAL A 291 -11.23 1.31 3.57
C VAL A 291 -12.60 1.37 4.24
N ARG A 292 -13.66 1.30 3.43
CA ARG A 292 -15.03 1.17 3.93
C ARG A 292 -15.17 -0.07 4.85
N GLY A 293 -15.78 0.12 6.00
CA GLY A 293 -15.98 -0.88 7.04
C GLY A 293 -14.96 -0.80 8.17
N ASP A 294 -13.80 -0.16 7.95
CA ASP A 294 -12.82 0.02 9.01
C ASP A 294 -13.36 0.93 10.11
N ALA A 295 -13.04 0.59 11.36
CA ALA A 295 -13.17 1.47 12.50
C ALA A 295 -11.88 2.28 12.67
N VAL A 296 -11.98 3.60 12.84
CA VAL A 296 -10.82 4.49 13.03
C VAL A 296 -10.99 5.35 14.28
N ARG A 297 -9.88 5.52 15.01
CA ARG A 297 -9.83 6.36 16.22
C ARG A 297 -9.73 7.83 15.82
N ILE A 298 -10.46 8.68 16.53
CA ILE A 298 -10.59 10.12 16.23
C ILE A 298 -9.89 10.94 17.31
N PHE A 299 -9.21 12.02 16.90
CA PHE A 299 -8.69 13.01 17.84
C PHE A 299 -9.82 13.62 18.70
N PRO A 300 -9.57 13.91 19.99
CA PRO A 300 -10.53 14.62 20.83
C PRO A 300 -10.80 16.03 20.30
N GLU A 301 -12.05 16.51 20.41
CA GLU A 301 -12.53 17.79 19.82
C GLU A 301 -11.77 19.03 20.31
N GLU A 302 -11.32 19.05 21.57
CA GLU A 302 -10.60 20.17 22.19
C GLU A 302 -9.07 20.05 22.03
N TRP A 303 -8.59 19.19 21.12
CA TRP A 303 -7.16 19.02 20.93
C TRP A 303 -6.51 20.30 20.38
N SER A 304 -5.64 20.89 21.20
CA SER A 304 -4.65 21.89 20.81
C SER A 304 -3.26 21.30 21.03
N SER A 305 -2.27 21.73 20.25
CA SER A 305 -0.87 21.34 20.46
C SER A 305 -0.27 21.87 21.78
N GLU A 306 -1.03 22.65 22.56
CA GLU A 306 -0.59 23.33 23.78
C GLU A 306 -1.17 22.72 25.07
N ASP A 307 -2.22 21.88 24.99
CA ASP A 307 -2.88 21.26 26.15
C ASP A 307 -2.47 19.79 26.35
N ALA A 308 -2.55 19.31 27.60
CA ALA A 308 -2.35 17.89 27.92
C ALA A 308 -3.36 17.02 27.15
N PHE A 309 -2.90 15.89 26.61
CA PHE A 309 -3.72 15.02 25.77
C PHE A 309 -5.05 14.67 26.46
N GLY A 310 -6.16 15.03 25.82
CA GLY A 310 -7.48 14.50 26.19
C GLY A 310 -7.55 13.01 25.87
N SER A 311 -8.27 12.25 26.71
CA SER A 311 -8.44 10.80 26.49
C SER A 311 -9.16 10.53 25.17
N VAL A 312 -8.57 9.72 24.30
CA VAL A 312 -9.22 9.28 23.06
C VAL A 312 -10.35 8.32 23.43
N THR A 313 -11.57 8.66 23.02
CA THR A 313 -12.77 7.88 23.38
C THR A 313 -13.65 7.57 22.18
N ASP A 314 -13.37 8.18 21.03
CA ASP A 314 -14.25 8.15 19.87
C ASP A 314 -13.68 7.33 18.72
N VAL A 315 -14.58 6.66 18.02
CA VAL A 315 -14.29 5.83 16.87
C VAL A 315 -15.33 6.08 15.78
N LEU A 316 -14.89 6.22 14.54
CA LEU A 316 -15.75 6.30 13.36
C LEU A 316 -15.64 5.02 12.54
N VAL A 317 -16.76 4.42 12.19
CA VAL A 317 -16.82 3.32 11.22
C VAL A 317 -17.03 3.91 9.82
N ILE A 318 -16.06 3.68 8.93
CA ILE A 318 -15.99 4.31 7.62
C ILE A 318 -17.09 3.77 6.70
N GLU A 319 -17.93 4.67 6.17
CA GLU A 319 -18.88 4.34 5.12
C GLU A 319 -18.40 4.80 3.75
N LYS A 320 -17.71 5.95 3.70
CA LYS A 320 -17.36 6.61 2.45
C LYS A 320 -16.08 7.43 2.58
N ILE A 321 -15.27 7.39 1.52
CA ILE A 321 -14.01 8.11 1.41
C ILE A 321 -14.08 8.98 0.16
N ALA A 322 -13.71 10.24 0.30
CA ALA A 322 -13.85 11.23 -0.76
C ALA A 322 -12.66 12.21 -0.77
N LEU A 323 -12.35 12.73 -1.95
CA LEU A 323 -11.46 13.87 -2.13
C LEU A 323 -12.29 15.00 -2.70
N GLU A 324 -12.54 16.01 -1.86
CA GLU A 324 -13.23 17.23 -2.27
C GLU A 324 -12.26 18.14 -3.03
N LEU A 325 -12.71 18.71 -4.14
CA LEU A 325 -11.97 19.62 -5.00
C LEU A 325 -12.67 20.97 -4.99
N PHE A 326 -11.93 22.01 -4.60
CA PHE A 326 -12.42 23.39 -4.49
C PHE A 326 -11.78 24.26 -5.57
N ASP A 327 -12.63 25.03 -6.25
CA ASP A 327 -12.22 25.92 -7.35
C ASP A 327 -11.39 25.16 -8.39
N CYS A 328 -12.02 24.17 -9.03
CA CYS A 328 -11.40 23.33 -10.04
C CYS A 328 -10.82 24.15 -11.20
N ASP A 329 -9.69 23.69 -11.74
CA ASP A 329 -9.02 24.30 -12.88
C ASP A 329 -9.27 23.48 -14.16
N ALA A 330 -10.03 24.07 -15.07
CA ALA A 330 -10.38 23.46 -16.35
C ALA A 330 -9.34 23.74 -17.46
N ASP A 331 -8.22 24.38 -17.16
CA ASP A 331 -7.10 24.44 -18.09
C ASP A 331 -6.43 23.06 -18.18
N LEU A 332 -6.56 22.43 -19.35
CA LEU A 332 -5.97 21.12 -19.66
C LEU A 332 -4.44 21.16 -19.67
N SER A 333 -3.82 22.35 -19.77
CA SER A 333 -2.37 22.54 -19.71
C SER A 333 -1.84 22.92 -18.33
N SER A 334 -2.74 23.21 -17.38
CA SER A 334 -2.36 23.52 -16.01
C SER A 334 -1.83 22.26 -15.30
N PRO A 335 -0.81 22.35 -14.44
CA PRO A 335 -0.32 21.21 -13.68
C PRO A 335 -1.30 20.75 -12.59
N GLY A 336 -2.18 21.62 -12.11
CA GLY A 336 -3.07 21.31 -10.97
C GLY A 336 -4.52 21.06 -11.38
N LEU A 337 -5.21 20.17 -10.66
CA LEU A 337 -6.63 19.89 -10.92
C LEU A 337 -7.59 20.95 -10.33
N CYS A 338 -7.17 21.61 -9.24
CA CYS A 338 -7.98 22.56 -8.48
C CYS A 338 -7.08 23.48 -7.62
N ARG A 339 -7.66 24.54 -7.04
CA ARG A 339 -6.94 25.45 -6.14
C ARG A 339 -6.61 24.78 -4.81
N ALA A 340 -7.57 24.04 -4.26
CA ALA A 340 -7.44 23.33 -3.00
C ALA A 340 -8.25 22.04 -3.03
N PHE A 341 -7.80 21.05 -2.27
CA PHE A 341 -8.52 19.80 -2.08
C PHE A 341 -8.55 19.43 -0.61
N ALA A 342 -9.54 18.64 -0.21
CA ALA A 342 -9.64 18.09 1.14
C ALA A 342 -10.04 16.62 1.08
N PRO A 343 -9.16 15.69 1.52
CA PRO A 343 -9.56 14.31 1.72
C PRO A 343 -10.48 14.21 2.94
N ARG A 344 -11.62 13.55 2.75
CA ARG A 344 -12.69 13.37 3.73
C ARG A 344 -12.97 11.89 3.96
N VAL A 345 -13.21 11.57 5.22
CA VAL A 345 -13.72 10.26 5.64
C VAL A 345 -15.07 10.49 6.30
N GLN A 346 -16.08 9.77 5.82
CA GLN A 346 -17.47 9.89 6.26
C GLN A 346 -17.94 8.56 6.83
N GLY A 347 -18.68 8.60 7.93
CA GLY A 347 -19.18 7.40 8.57
C GLY A 347 -20.04 7.64 9.81
N ARG A 348 -20.29 6.56 10.54
CA ARG A 348 -21.01 6.59 11.82
C ARG A 348 -20.01 6.63 12.97
N ALA A 349 -20.21 7.59 13.87
CA ALA A 349 -19.31 7.83 14.99
C ALA A 349 -19.90 7.34 16.32
N PHE A 350 -19.05 6.69 17.10
CA PHE A 350 -19.36 6.06 18.37
C PHE A 350 -18.33 6.49 19.42
N THR A 351 -18.69 6.38 20.68
CA THR A 351 -17.82 6.72 21.80
C THR A 351 -18.00 5.75 22.96
N ILE A 352 -16.94 5.52 23.73
CA ILE A 352 -17.01 4.85 25.03
C ILE A 352 -17.28 5.84 26.18
N SER A 353 -17.25 7.16 25.89
CA SER A 353 -17.53 8.20 26.87
C SER A 353 -19.03 8.50 26.94
N LYS A 354 -19.64 8.19 28.09
CA LYS A 354 -21.05 8.53 28.35
C LYS A 354 -21.30 10.05 28.33
N ASP A 355 -20.30 10.85 28.68
CA ASP A 355 -20.44 12.31 28.72
C ASP A 355 -20.54 12.93 27.33
N ARG A 356 -19.93 12.27 26.34
CA ARG A 356 -19.94 12.68 24.92
C ARG A 356 -21.06 12.03 24.12
N ALA A 357 -21.73 11.02 24.69
CA ALA A 357 -22.83 10.35 24.05
C ALA A 357 -23.94 11.33 23.62
N TYR A 358 -24.50 11.09 22.44
CA TYR A 358 -25.60 11.86 21.90
C TYR A 358 -26.79 11.87 22.89
N ARG A 359 -27.26 13.08 23.22
CA ARG A 359 -28.46 13.33 24.03
C ARG A 359 -29.52 13.92 23.12
N ASP A 360 -30.69 13.28 23.08
CA ASP A 360 -31.83 13.78 22.31
C ASP A 360 -32.26 15.15 22.86
N PRO A 361 -32.21 16.23 22.07
CA PRO A 361 -32.63 17.56 22.52
C PRO A 361 -34.10 17.62 22.96
N SER A 362 -34.94 16.69 22.50
CA SER A 362 -36.35 16.58 22.92
C SER A 362 -36.51 15.98 24.31
N SER A 363 -35.50 15.26 24.81
CA SER A 363 -35.48 14.60 26.11
C SER A 363 -34.15 14.85 26.84
N PRO A 364 -33.81 16.11 27.17
CA PRO A 364 -32.47 16.50 27.64
C PRO A 364 -32.11 15.93 29.02
N ASN A 365 -33.11 15.45 29.79
CA ASN A 365 -32.92 14.84 31.10
C ASN A 365 -32.81 13.31 31.03
N GLU A 366 -32.98 12.69 29.86
CA GLU A 366 -32.81 11.25 29.71
C GLU A 366 -31.33 10.91 29.57
N GLU A 367 -30.86 9.98 30.40
CA GLU A 367 -29.50 9.50 30.35
C GLU A 367 -29.23 8.75 29.03
N PRO A 368 -28.08 8.98 28.37
CA PRO A 368 -27.71 8.23 27.18
C PRO A 368 -27.70 6.73 27.45
N LYS A 369 -28.42 5.98 26.62
CA LYS A 369 -28.46 4.52 26.72
C LYS A 369 -27.30 3.93 25.94
N PRO A 370 -26.53 3.00 26.52
CA PRO A 370 -25.51 2.29 25.79
C PRO A 370 -26.14 1.39 24.74
N MET A 371 -25.39 1.15 23.66
CA MET A 371 -25.74 0.20 22.62
C MET A 371 -25.81 -1.21 23.19
N THR A 372 -26.75 -1.98 22.68
CA THR A 372 -26.86 -3.42 22.92
C THR A 372 -25.74 -4.17 22.21
N ARG A 373 -25.52 -5.43 22.61
CA ARG A 373 -24.52 -6.30 21.98
C ARG A 373 -24.76 -6.47 20.48
N ASP A 374 -26.01 -6.63 20.06
CA ASP A 374 -26.36 -6.83 18.65
C ASP A 374 -26.10 -5.55 17.85
N GLU A 375 -26.38 -4.37 18.41
CA GLU A 375 -26.04 -3.09 17.77
C GLU A 375 -24.53 -2.88 17.64
N ILE A 376 -23.73 -3.33 18.60
CA ILE A 376 -22.26 -3.27 18.52
C ILE A 376 -21.75 -4.18 17.40
N ILE A 377 -22.26 -5.41 17.33
CA ILE A 377 -21.86 -6.37 16.28
C ILE A 377 -22.24 -5.83 14.89
N ASP A 378 -23.44 -5.26 14.74
CA ASP A 378 -23.89 -4.66 13.49
C ASP A 378 -23.06 -3.42 13.11
N ALA A 379 -22.69 -2.59 14.08
CA ALA A 379 -21.94 -1.36 13.84
C ALA A 379 -20.49 -1.63 13.41
N PHE A 380 -19.80 -2.56 14.07
CA PHE A 380 -18.36 -2.80 13.88
C PHE A 380 -18.04 -4.05 13.06
N GLU A 381 -19.05 -4.84 12.67
CA GLU A 381 -18.88 -6.12 11.97
C GLU A 381 -17.99 -7.14 12.75
N THR A 382 -17.88 -7.00 14.08
CA THR A 382 -17.09 -7.90 14.93
C THR A 382 -17.65 -8.02 16.35
N VAL A 383 -17.44 -9.18 16.99
CA VAL A 383 -17.93 -9.47 18.35
C VAL A 383 -17.02 -8.93 19.46
N SER A 384 -15.74 -8.66 19.16
CA SER A 384 -14.74 -8.32 20.17
C SER A 384 -14.92 -6.90 20.69
N MET A 385 -15.36 -5.96 19.86
CA MET A 385 -15.46 -4.53 20.17
C MET A 385 -16.27 -4.21 21.45
N GLY A 386 -17.20 -5.08 21.87
CA GLY A 386 -17.93 -4.91 23.13
C GLY A 386 -17.06 -4.97 24.39
N LYS A 387 -15.82 -5.48 24.32
CA LYS A 387 -14.91 -5.53 25.47
C LYS A 387 -14.29 -4.17 25.83
N TYR A 388 -14.25 -3.22 24.90
CA TYR A 388 -13.79 -1.85 25.18
C TYR A 388 -14.65 -1.13 26.23
N GLY A 389 -15.92 -1.52 26.36
CA GLY A 389 -16.85 -0.95 27.32
C GLY A 389 -18.23 -0.69 26.71
N PRO A 390 -19.09 0.06 27.42
CA PRO A 390 -20.37 0.48 26.88
C PRO A 390 -20.15 1.46 25.73
N TRP A 391 -20.66 1.12 24.54
CA TRP A 391 -20.64 2.00 23.38
C TRP A 391 -21.86 2.90 23.34
N TYR A 392 -21.67 4.14 22.90
CA TYR A 392 -22.73 5.11 22.67
C TYR A 392 -22.57 5.72 21.29
N ARG A 393 -23.66 6.21 20.71
CA ARG A 393 -23.62 6.95 19.44
C ARG A 393 -23.24 8.41 19.72
N LEU A 394 -22.45 9.02 18.84
CA LEU A 394 -22.11 10.46 18.90
C LEU A 394 -23.15 11.35 18.19
N HIS A 395 -24.04 10.75 17.41
CA HIS A 395 -25.10 11.45 16.68
C HIS A 395 -26.33 10.56 16.49
N LEU A 396 -27.38 11.10 15.89
CA LEU A 396 -28.56 10.33 15.49
C LEU A 396 -28.17 9.14 14.57
N PRO A 397 -28.86 7.99 14.65
CA PRO A 397 -28.53 6.81 13.84
C PRO A 397 -28.46 7.06 12.33
N GLU A 398 -29.27 7.97 11.80
CA GLU A 398 -29.35 8.30 10.38
C GLU A 398 -28.34 9.38 9.94
N ALA A 399 -27.68 10.04 10.90
CA ALA A 399 -26.68 11.05 10.60
C ALA A 399 -25.34 10.43 10.22
N ILE A 400 -24.57 11.14 9.40
CA ILE A 400 -23.21 10.77 9.01
C ILE A 400 -22.29 11.89 9.49
N MET A 401 -21.22 11.51 10.19
CA MET A 401 -20.14 12.41 10.55
C MET A 401 -19.11 12.45 9.42
N GLU A 402 -18.59 13.64 9.12
CA GLU A 402 -17.49 13.85 8.18
C GLU A 402 -16.26 14.34 8.93
N LEU A 403 -15.11 13.72 8.65
CA LEU A 403 -13.82 14.05 9.24
C LEU A 403 -12.79 14.39 8.17
N SER A 404 -11.90 15.31 8.51
CA SER A 404 -10.61 15.46 7.83
C SER A 404 -9.68 14.30 8.18
N ILE A 405 -8.77 13.94 7.29
CA ILE A 405 -7.70 12.97 7.60
C ILE A 405 -6.82 13.42 8.77
N ASN A 406 -6.73 14.73 9.03
CA ASN A 406 -6.00 15.30 10.17
C ASN A 406 -6.59 14.84 11.51
N GLN A 407 -7.89 14.53 11.54
CA GLN A 407 -8.61 14.13 12.75
C GLN A 407 -8.59 12.61 12.97
N ILE A 408 -7.95 11.84 12.09
CA ILE A 408 -7.81 10.39 12.22
C ILE A 408 -6.46 10.09 12.87
N ILE A 409 -6.46 9.27 13.91
CA ILE A 409 -5.24 8.77 14.56
C ILE A 409 -4.71 7.56 13.78
N GLY A 410 -5.56 6.54 13.62
CA GLY A 410 -5.29 5.31 12.91
C GLY A 410 -6.45 4.33 13.05
N ARG A 411 -6.29 3.09 12.58
CA ARG A 411 -7.28 2.03 12.79
C ARG A 411 -7.54 1.79 14.28
N CYS A 412 -8.78 1.44 14.59
CA CYS A 412 -9.17 0.90 15.88
C CYS A 412 -9.09 -0.62 15.78
N PHE A 413 -8.09 -1.22 16.43
CA PHE A 413 -7.94 -2.66 16.42
C PHE A 413 -9.01 -3.36 17.25
N GLU A 414 -9.19 -4.66 16.99
CA GLU A 414 -10.05 -5.49 17.82
C GLU A 414 -9.53 -5.54 19.26
N SER A 415 -10.44 -5.51 20.24
CA SER A 415 -10.07 -5.57 21.66
C SER A 415 -9.24 -6.79 22.03
N ASP A 416 -9.50 -7.94 21.38
CA ASP A 416 -8.78 -9.18 21.63
C ASP A 416 -7.31 -9.07 21.19
N TYR A 417 -7.05 -8.29 20.14
CA TYR A 417 -5.68 -7.97 19.73
C TYR A 417 -5.02 -7.04 20.74
N MET A 418 -5.71 -5.97 21.16
CA MET A 418 -5.14 -4.97 22.08
C MET A 418 -4.84 -5.53 23.46
N ASP A 419 -5.78 -6.27 24.05
CA ASP A 419 -5.60 -6.94 25.35
C ASP A 419 -4.46 -7.95 25.29
N LEU A 420 -4.42 -8.76 24.22
CA LEU A 420 -3.37 -9.74 24.03
C LEU A 420 -2.00 -9.08 23.89
N MET A 421 -1.87 -8.10 22.98
CA MET A 421 -0.57 -7.52 22.64
C MET A 421 -0.02 -6.53 23.65
N TYR A 422 -0.89 -5.74 24.26
CA TYR A 422 -0.50 -4.58 25.06
C TYR A 422 -1.05 -4.62 26.49
N GLY A 423 -1.95 -5.55 26.80
CA GLY A 423 -2.56 -5.65 28.14
C GLY A 423 -3.43 -4.45 28.51
N THR A 424 -3.83 -3.64 27.52
CA THR A 424 -4.67 -2.46 27.69
C THR A 424 -5.65 -2.32 26.52
N LEU A 425 -6.77 -1.66 26.80
CA LEU A 425 -7.81 -1.31 25.84
C LEU A 425 -7.92 0.21 25.63
N ASP A 426 -6.91 0.97 26.05
CA ASP A 426 -6.90 2.42 25.92
C ASP A 426 -6.71 2.84 24.45
N PHE A 427 -7.57 3.75 23.97
CA PHE A 427 -7.51 4.20 22.57
C PHE A 427 -6.44 5.25 22.31
N ASP A 428 -5.82 5.82 23.33
CA ASP A 428 -4.77 6.84 23.23
C ASP A 428 -3.34 6.26 23.32
N LEU A 429 -3.20 4.93 23.38
CA LEU A 429 -1.93 4.24 23.59
C LEU A 429 -0.79 4.73 22.69
N ASP A 430 -1.02 4.88 21.38
CA ASP A 430 -0.04 5.32 20.37
C ASP A 430 -0.28 6.76 19.88
N LEU A 431 -1.10 7.55 20.58
CA LEU A 431 -1.46 8.91 20.16
C LEU A 431 -0.21 9.79 20.03
N GLU A 432 0.68 9.76 21.02
CA GLU A 432 1.90 10.56 21.04
C GLU A 432 2.86 10.15 19.89
N GLY A 433 3.03 8.85 19.65
CA GLY A 433 3.80 8.31 18.53
C GLY A 433 3.27 8.73 17.16
N VAL A 434 1.96 8.74 16.97
CA VAL A 434 1.34 9.19 15.71
C VAL A 434 1.57 10.69 15.50
N ILE A 435 1.36 11.52 16.52
CA ILE A 435 1.57 12.98 16.43
C ILE A 435 3.03 13.29 16.15
N SER A 436 3.94 12.77 16.98
CA SER A 436 5.38 13.01 16.85
C SER A 436 5.93 12.48 15.53
N GLY A 437 5.42 11.34 15.02
CA GLY A 437 5.77 10.82 13.70
C GLY A 437 5.34 11.76 12.57
N ARG A 438 4.11 12.31 12.62
CA ARG A 438 3.64 13.30 11.64
C ARG A 438 4.47 14.59 11.69
N GLU A 439 4.76 15.10 12.89
CA GLU A 439 5.61 16.28 13.05
C GLU A 439 7.05 16.05 12.55
N TYR A 440 7.61 14.87 12.79
CA TYR A 440 8.91 14.48 12.28
C TYR A 440 8.91 14.48 10.75
N GLY A 441 7.91 13.87 10.13
CA GLY A 441 7.77 13.86 8.67
C GLY A 441 7.58 15.26 8.09
N GLN A 442 6.80 16.13 8.73
CA GLN A 442 6.61 17.51 8.27
C GLN A 442 7.92 18.30 8.22
N LYS A 443 8.86 17.97 9.10
CA LYS A 443 10.18 18.60 9.18
C LYS A 443 11.22 17.95 8.25
N THR A 444 10.99 16.71 7.80
CA THR A 444 12.02 15.90 7.12
C THR A 444 11.66 15.44 5.71
N ASP A 445 10.38 15.44 5.33
CA ASP A 445 9.96 15.05 3.98
C ASP A 445 10.17 16.21 3.01
N GLU A 446 11.20 16.11 2.18
CA GLU A 446 11.57 17.16 1.23
C GLU A 446 10.55 17.32 0.09
N ARG A 447 9.62 16.36 -0.05
CA ARG A 447 8.56 16.37 -1.07
C ARG A 447 7.37 17.22 -0.65
N ILE A 448 7.23 17.54 0.65
CA ILE A 448 6.15 18.40 1.14
C ILE A 448 6.46 19.85 0.73
N PRO A 449 5.59 20.51 -0.06
CA PRO A 449 5.82 21.89 -0.44
C PRO A 449 5.77 22.84 0.77
N PRO A 450 6.47 23.98 0.73
CA PRO A 450 6.36 24.99 1.78
C PRO A 450 4.91 25.39 2.04
N HIS A 451 4.53 25.56 3.31
CA HIS A 451 3.18 25.90 3.77
C HIS A 451 2.10 24.82 3.54
N ARG A 452 2.50 23.58 3.28
CA ARG A 452 1.62 22.41 3.29
C ARG A 452 1.97 21.51 4.47
N GLU A 453 0.97 20.85 5.02
CA GLU A 453 1.13 19.91 6.13
C GLU A 453 1.27 18.45 5.67
N TRP A 454 0.88 18.16 4.42
CA TRP A 454 0.81 16.81 3.88
C TRP A 454 1.42 16.72 2.48
N PHE A 455 2.09 15.60 2.22
CA PHE A 455 2.40 15.15 0.87
C PHE A 455 1.19 14.40 0.29
N ALA A 456 0.60 14.94 -0.78
CA ALA A 456 -0.50 14.29 -1.48
C ALA A 456 0.07 13.58 -2.73
N GLY A 457 0.16 12.26 -2.69
CA GLY A 457 0.56 11.46 -3.85
C GLY A 457 -0.65 11.01 -4.67
N ASP A 458 -0.46 10.85 -5.97
CA ASP A 458 -1.46 10.32 -6.89
C ASP A 458 -1.76 8.85 -6.64
N TYR A 459 -0.76 8.10 -6.18
CA TYR A 459 -0.86 6.68 -5.84
C TYR A 459 0.11 6.28 -4.71
N ARG A 460 -0.10 5.10 -4.12
CA ARG A 460 0.64 4.66 -2.92
C ARG A 460 2.16 4.61 -3.13
N LEU A 461 2.62 4.05 -4.23
CA LEU A 461 4.05 3.92 -4.53
C LEU A 461 4.76 5.29 -4.58
N GLU A 462 4.07 6.34 -5.01
CA GLU A 462 4.59 7.72 -4.98
C GLU A 462 4.74 8.22 -3.53
N THR A 463 3.71 8.04 -2.69
CA THR A 463 3.80 8.44 -1.26
C THR A 463 4.92 7.72 -0.53
N LEU A 464 5.20 6.47 -0.90
CA LEU A 464 6.30 5.67 -0.36
C LEU A 464 7.66 5.97 -1.02
N ALA A 465 7.69 6.73 -2.12
CA ALA A 465 8.89 6.98 -2.94
C ALA A 465 9.66 5.69 -3.30
N LEU A 466 8.94 4.66 -3.75
CA LEU A 466 9.51 3.37 -4.15
C LEU A 466 9.76 3.31 -5.66
N GLU A 467 10.92 2.77 -6.02
CA GLU A 467 11.30 2.46 -7.41
C GLU A 467 11.00 1.00 -7.77
N THR A 468 11.00 0.13 -6.76
CA THR A 468 10.65 -1.28 -6.86
C THR A 468 9.60 -1.64 -5.81
N PHE A 469 8.73 -2.57 -6.17
CA PHE A 469 7.75 -3.15 -5.26
C PHE A 469 7.63 -4.63 -5.55
N ASN A 470 7.74 -5.48 -4.52
CA ASN A 470 7.75 -6.93 -4.69
C ASN A 470 8.90 -7.41 -5.61
N GLY A 471 10.01 -6.66 -5.65
CA GLY A 471 11.19 -6.93 -6.47
C GLY A 471 11.02 -6.62 -7.97
N ILE A 472 9.96 -5.93 -8.36
CA ILE A 472 9.70 -5.51 -9.74
C ILE A 472 9.79 -3.98 -9.77
N GLU A 473 10.41 -3.42 -10.81
CA GLU A 473 10.40 -1.96 -11.05
C GLU A 473 8.96 -1.49 -11.28
N VAL A 474 8.61 -0.29 -10.81
CA VAL A 474 7.23 0.21 -10.85
C VAL A 474 7.13 1.63 -11.39
N GLY A 475 5.93 2.00 -11.85
CA GLY A 475 5.66 3.37 -12.29
C GLY A 475 6.54 3.77 -13.47
N LYS A 476 7.16 4.94 -13.38
CA LYS A 476 8.12 5.47 -14.36
C LYS A 476 9.46 4.73 -14.42
N PHE A 477 9.75 3.85 -13.45
CA PHE A 477 11.02 3.12 -13.38
C PHE A 477 10.97 1.79 -14.12
N ASP A 478 9.79 1.27 -14.45
CA ASP A 478 9.64 0.04 -15.23
C ASP A 478 9.91 0.29 -16.72
N GLU A 479 11.12 -0.06 -17.17
CA GLU A 479 11.54 0.06 -18.58
C GLU A 479 10.73 -0.83 -19.54
N ALA A 480 10.01 -1.85 -19.04
CA ALA A 480 9.17 -2.71 -19.86
C ALA A 480 7.83 -2.04 -20.25
N ARG A 481 7.46 -0.92 -19.61
CA ARG A 481 6.23 -0.17 -19.92
C ARG A 481 6.36 0.60 -21.23
N ASP A 482 5.98 -0.05 -22.33
CA ASP A 482 5.76 0.62 -23.62
C ASP A 482 4.27 0.96 -23.78
N LEU A 483 3.88 2.15 -23.31
CA LEU A 483 2.49 2.62 -23.36
C LEU A 483 1.91 2.61 -24.77
N LYS A 484 2.75 2.84 -25.78
CA LYS A 484 2.31 2.82 -27.17
C LYS A 484 1.95 1.40 -27.62
N MET A 485 2.79 0.43 -27.27
CA MET A 485 2.51 -0.99 -27.46
C MET A 485 1.28 -1.43 -26.67
N TRP A 486 1.15 -1.02 -25.41
CA TRP A 486 0.03 -1.39 -24.54
C TRP A 486 -1.30 -0.89 -25.07
N ARG A 487 -1.40 0.37 -25.49
CA ARG A 487 -2.60 0.91 -26.15
C ARG A 487 -2.96 0.16 -27.41
N ALA A 488 -1.96 -0.21 -28.20
CA ALA A 488 -2.18 -0.99 -29.41
C ALA A 488 -2.73 -2.38 -29.08
N ASN A 489 -2.20 -3.04 -28.04
CA ASN A 489 -2.72 -4.30 -27.52
C ASN A 489 -4.18 -4.17 -27.00
N LEU A 490 -4.49 -3.13 -26.22
CA LEU A 490 -5.86 -2.88 -25.74
C LEU A 490 -6.85 -2.74 -26.89
N LYS A 491 -6.49 -1.98 -27.94
CA LYS A 491 -7.34 -1.86 -29.13
C LYS A 491 -7.52 -3.18 -29.88
N ILE A 492 -6.52 -4.06 -29.87
CA ILE A 492 -6.63 -5.40 -30.47
C ILE A 492 -7.62 -6.24 -29.66
N ILE A 493 -7.49 -6.22 -28.33
CA ILE A 493 -8.41 -6.89 -27.40
C ILE A 493 -9.84 -6.37 -27.60
N ASP A 494 -10.00 -5.06 -27.77
CA ASP A 494 -11.30 -4.41 -27.98
C ASP A 494 -11.87 -4.57 -29.39
N GLY A 495 -11.13 -5.20 -30.33
CA GLY A 495 -11.54 -5.34 -31.72
C GLY A 495 -11.59 -4.03 -32.52
N THR A 496 -10.97 -2.96 -32.01
CA THR A 496 -10.94 -1.62 -32.65
C THR A 496 -9.59 -1.29 -33.30
N ALA A 497 -8.68 -2.27 -33.33
CA ALA A 497 -7.32 -2.09 -33.85
C ALA A 497 -7.28 -1.78 -35.36
N THR A 498 -6.44 -0.81 -35.70
CA THR A 498 -6.04 -0.55 -37.09
C THR A 498 -4.79 -1.35 -37.48
N ALA A 499 -4.45 -1.39 -38.77
CA ALA A 499 -3.21 -2.01 -39.24
C ALA A 499 -1.95 -1.41 -38.60
N ALA A 500 -1.98 -0.12 -38.23
CA ALA A 500 -0.89 0.52 -37.49
C ALA A 500 -0.79 -0.01 -36.06
N ASP A 501 -1.94 -0.17 -35.38
CA ASP A 501 -1.98 -0.73 -34.02
C ASP A 501 -1.45 -2.18 -34.01
N ILE A 502 -1.79 -3.01 -34.99
CA ILE A 502 -1.25 -4.39 -35.11
C ILE A 502 0.30 -4.40 -35.21
N LYS A 503 0.88 -3.41 -35.89
CA LYS A 503 2.35 -3.28 -35.99
C LYS A 503 2.96 -2.77 -34.68
N GLU A 504 2.28 -1.84 -34.02
CA GLU A 504 2.73 -1.20 -32.78
C GLU A 504 2.60 -2.10 -31.56
N ALA A 505 1.66 -3.05 -31.58
CA ALA A 505 1.43 -4.05 -30.54
C ALA A 505 2.61 -5.02 -30.33
N LYS A 506 3.59 -5.05 -31.25
CA LYS A 506 4.80 -5.88 -31.19
C LYS A 506 4.52 -7.37 -30.89
N LEU A 507 3.32 -7.86 -31.23
CA LEU A 507 2.94 -9.25 -31.01
C LEU A 507 3.95 -10.19 -31.66
N THR A 508 4.48 -11.12 -30.87
CA THR A 508 5.34 -12.20 -31.35
C THR A 508 4.53 -13.03 -32.33
N ARG A 509 4.79 -12.85 -33.63
CA ARG A 509 4.25 -13.75 -34.64
C ARG A 509 4.82 -15.14 -34.37
N GLU A 510 3.98 -16.08 -33.97
CA GLU A 510 4.32 -17.49 -34.09
C GLU A 510 4.75 -17.73 -35.54
N LYS A 511 6.04 -18.01 -35.75
CA LYS A 511 6.52 -18.60 -37.01
C LYS A 511 6.08 -20.08 -37.03
N GLY A 512 4.77 -20.32 -36.95
CA GLY A 512 4.15 -21.60 -37.23
C GLY A 512 3.96 -21.75 -38.74
N ARG A 513 4.51 -22.83 -39.30
CA ARG A 513 4.38 -23.22 -40.72
C ARG A 513 2.96 -22.97 -41.23
N ARG A 514 2.83 -22.34 -42.40
CA ARG A 514 1.63 -22.53 -43.24
C ARG A 514 1.39 -24.04 -43.31
N ARG A 515 0.22 -24.51 -42.90
CA ARG A 515 -0.26 -25.81 -43.38
C ARG A 515 -0.37 -25.65 -44.89
N LEU A 516 0.61 -26.20 -45.59
CA LEU A 516 0.54 -26.47 -47.01
C LEU A 516 -0.54 -27.55 -47.10
N GLU A 517 -1.80 -27.15 -47.29
CA GLU A 517 -2.76 -28.07 -47.88
C GLU A 517 -2.26 -28.30 -49.30
N ASP A 518 -1.85 -29.53 -49.55
CA ASP A 518 -1.35 -30.03 -50.81
C ASP A 518 -2.38 -29.75 -51.92
N ILE A 519 -2.22 -28.62 -52.61
CA ILE A 519 -2.71 -28.45 -53.97
C ILE A 519 -1.71 -29.15 -54.88
N ILE A 520 -1.80 -30.48 -54.93
CA ILE A 520 -1.37 -31.29 -56.07
C ILE A 520 -2.59 -32.10 -56.53
N GLY A 521 -3.22 -31.59 -57.59
CA GLY A 521 -3.78 -32.38 -58.68
C GLY A 521 -4.92 -33.37 -58.36
N GLY A 522 -6.14 -32.99 -58.71
CA GLY A 522 -7.24 -33.94 -58.91
C GLY A 522 -8.48 -33.27 -59.48
N LYS A 523 -8.64 -33.35 -60.81
CA LYS A 523 -9.89 -33.02 -61.51
C LYS A 523 -11.00 -34.01 -61.16
N ALA A 524 -12.23 -33.57 -61.45
CA ALA A 524 -13.50 -34.32 -61.58
C ALA A 524 -14.25 -34.49 -60.24
N ASP A 525 -15.57 -34.34 -60.17
CA ASP A 525 -16.57 -33.89 -61.11
C ASP A 525 -17.80 -33.44 -60.32
N SER A 526 -18.63 -32.67 -60.98
CA SER A 526 -20.01 -32.38 -60.61
C SER A 526 -20.82 -33.62 -60.19
N SER A 527 -21.57 -33.54 -59.08
CA SER A 527 -22.98 -33.99 -59.06
C SER A 527 -23.64 -33.74 -57.70
N LYS A 528 -24.89 -33.31 -57.81
CA LYS A 528 -25.92 -33.20 -56.79
C LYS A 528 -25.98 -34.46 -55.89
N ARG A 529 -26.28 -34.28 -54.60
CA ARG A 529 -27.49 -34.85 -53.97
C ARG A 529 -27.70 -34.34 -52.55
N GLU A 530 -28.87 -33.74 -52.44
CA GLU A 530 -29.76 -33.44 -51.33
C GLU A 530 -30.01 -34.64 -50.37
N TRP A 531 -30.54 -34.30 -49.17
CA TRP A 531 -31.28 -35.11 -48.16
C TRP A 531 -30.57 -35.53 -46.85
N THR A 532 -31.04 -34.89 -45.75
CA THR A 532 -31.55 -35.41 -44.43
C THR A 532 -30.91 -36.67 -43.81
N GLU A 533 -30.76 -36.81 -42.51
CA GLU A 533 -31.52 -36.33 -41.32
C GLU A 533 -30.63 -35.72 -40.23
#